data_AF-E1X2J7-F1
#
_entry.id   AF-E1X2J7-F1
#
_cell.length_a   1.000
_cell.length_b   1.000
_cell.length_c   1.000
_cell.angle_alpha   90.00
_cell.angle_beta   90.00
_cell.angle_gamma   90.00
#
_symmetry.space_group_name_H-M   'P 1'
#
loop_
_entity.id
_entity.type
_entity.pdbx_description
1 polymer ?
#
loop_
_entity_poly.entity_id
_entity_poly.type
_entity_poly.pdbx_seq_one_letter_code
_entity_poly.pdbx_strand_id
1 'polypeptide(L)'
;MRTLLFIKILFLSFVFSNYANAEYRVYQYYVKSKLRMPIDQNGYLVTSTLDPVSYISYNGGANALKVDLLRSWVCVGHTGEHKELCKGPEENSGVFAQK
;
A
#
# COMPACT_ATOMS: atom_id res chain seq x y z
N MET A 1 5.17 49.18 5.87
CA MET A 1 5.28 48.39 4.61
C MET A 1 5.96 47.03 4.79
N ARG A 2 7.06 46.89 5.56
CA ARG A 2 7.74 45.59 5.81
C ARG A 2 6.83 44.51 6.43
N THR A 3 5.99 44.84 7.41
CA THR A 3 5.07 43.89 8.07
C THR A 3 4.00 43.34 7.12
N LEU A 4 3.44 44.17 6.24
CA LEU A 4 2.49 43.75 5.20
C LEU A 4 3.15 42.80 4.18
N LEU A 5 4.44 43.01 3.88
CA LEU A 5 5.20 42.12 3.01
C LEU A 5 5.39 40.73 3.65
N PHE A 6 5.71 40.68 4.95
CA PHE A 6 5.81 39.43 5.70
C PHE A 6 4.48 38.67 5.74
N ILE A 7 3.36 39.35 5.99
CA ILE A 7 2.02 38.72 6.00
C ILE A 7 1.69 38.14 4.63
N LYS A 8 2.02 38.84 3.53
CA LYS A 8 1.81 38.33 2.17
C LYS A 8 2.63 37.07 1.88
N ILE A 9 3.90 37.04 2.30
CA ILE A 9 4.76 35.86 2.13
C ILE A 9 4.24 34.67 2.93
N LEU A 10 3.79 34.92 4.17
CA LEU A 10 3.27 33.87 5.05
C LEU A 10 1.96 33.30 4.50
N PHE A 11 1.06 34.15 4.01
CA PHE A 11 -0.17 33.71 3.34
C PHE A 11 0.12 32.90 2.07
N LEU A 12 1.07 33.34 1.25
CA LEU A 12 1.49 32.62 0.05
C LEU A 12 2.03 31.22 0.40
N SER A 13 2.85 31.10 1.44
CA SER A 13 3.42 29.82 1.89
C SER A 13 2.36 28.81 2.38
N PHE A 14 1.28 29.29 3.00
CA PHE A 14 0.19 28.44 3.49
C PHE A 14 -0.66 27.84 2.36
N VAL A 15 -0.80 28.54 1.23
CA VAL A 15 -1.58 28.04 0.09
C VAL A 15 -0.85 26.90 -0.65
N PHE A 16 0.49 26.92 -0.65
CA PHE A 16 1.31 25.94 -1.39
C PHE A 16 1.72 24.69 -0.61
N SER A 17 1.32 24.53 0.65
CA SER A 17 1.73 23.37 1.48
C SER A 17 1.10 22.03 1.08
N ASN A 18 0.12 22.01 0.16
CA ASN A 18 -0.68 20.82 -0.17
C ASN A 18 -0.06 19.88 -1.22
N TYR A 19 1.14 20.16 -1.75
CA TYR A 19 1.73 19.39 -2.85
C TYR A 19 2.73 18.30 -2.42
N ALA A 20 2.72 17.90 -1.14
CA ALA A 20 3.57 16.81 -0.66
C ALA A 20 2.97 15.45 -1.08
N ASN A 21 3.56 14.82 -2.10
CA ASN A 21 3.27 13.44 -2.43
C ASN A 21 4.09 12.53 -1.50
N ALA A 22 3.41 11.63 -0.78
CA ALA A 22 4.09 10.57 -0.05
C ALA A 22 4.44 9.42 -1.00
N GLU A 23 5.35 8.55 -0.58
CA GLU A 23 5.60 7.27 -1.23
C GLU A 23 5.14 6.17 -0.28
N TYR A 24 4.52 5.13 -0.83
CA TYR A 24 4.16 3.93 -0.08
C TYR A 24 4.54 2.68 -0.87
N ARG A 25 4.75 1.58 -0.16
CA ARG A 25 5.06 0.29 -0.77
C ARG A 25 3.86 -0.62 -0.73
N VAL A 26 3.62 -1.30 -1.84
CA VAL A 26 2.59 -2.34 -1.96
C VAL A 26 3.27 -3.68 -2.08
N TYR A 27 2.68 -4.68 -1.44
CA TYR A 27 3.13 -6.06 -1.42
C TYR A 27 2.01 -6.96 -1.93
N GLN A 28 2.37 -7.96 -2.72
CA GLN A 28 1.47 -9.04 -3.09
C GLN A 28 1.94 -10.35 -2.47
N TYR A 29 1.04 -11.01 -1.77
CA TYR A 29 1.29 -12.26 -1.06
C TYR A 29 0.45 -13.39 -1.64
N TYR A 30 1.00 -14.60 -1.57
CA TYR A 30 0.23 -15.83 -1.57
C TYR A 30 0.04 -16.27 -0.12
N VAL A 31 -1.21 -16.33 0.34
CA VAL A 31 -1.56 -16.63 1.73
C VAL A 31 -2.25 -17.99 1.80
N LYS A 32 -1.83 -18.81 2.76
CA LYS A 32 -2.44 -20.12 3.03
C LYS A 32 -2.62 -20.33 4.53
N SER A 33 -3.76 -20.88 4.93
CA SER A 33 -3.98 -21.28 6.32
C SER A 33 -3.05 -22.44 6.71
N LYS A 34 -2.43 -22.34 7.89
CA LYS A 34 -1.72 -23.44 8.56
C LYS A 34 -2.63 -24.22 9.50
N LEU A 35 -3.79 -23.69 9.83
CA LEU A 35 -4.75 -24.34 10.72
C LEU A 35 -5.37 -25.53 10.00
N ARG A 36 -5.38 -26.68 10.67
CA ARG A 36 -6.01 -27.92 10.18
C ARG A 36 -7.53 -27.87 10.39
N MET A 37 -8.17 -26.80 9.95
CA MET A 37 -9.63 -26.68 9.92
C MET A 37 -10.12 -27.14 8.54
N PRO A 38 -11.27 -27.83 8.45
CA PRO A 38 -11.74 -28.42 7.20
C PRO A 38 -12.26 -27.41 6.17
N ILE A 39 -12.24 -26.10 6.47
CA ILE A 39 -13.05 -25.11 5.76
C ILE A 39 -12.28 -24.36 4.67
N ASP A 40 -10.96 -24.17 4.76
CA ASP A 40 -10.23 -23.53 3.67
C ASP A 40 -8.71 -23.78 3.70
N GLN A 41 -8.26 -24.74 2.87
CA GLN A 41 -6.84 -24.97 2.61
C GLN A 41 -6.36 -24.34 1.31
N ASN A 42 -7.26 -23.69 0.56
CA ASN A 42 -6.89 -23.08 -0.71
C ASN A 42 -6.13 -21.79 -0.42
N GLY A 43 -4.95 -21.66 -1.01
CA GLY A 43 -4.21 -20.42 -0.91
C GLY A 43 -4.78 -19.37 -1.87
N TYR A 44 -4.74 -18.11 -1.46
CA TYR A 44 -5.25 -16.98 -2.23
C TYR A 44 -4.22 -15.88 -2.37
N LEU A 45 -4.40 -15.04 -3.39
CA LEU A 45 -3.59 -13.85 -3.59
C LEU A 45 -4.20 -12.67 -2.85
N VAL A 46 -3.36 -11.89 -2.19
CA VAL A 46 -3.76 -10.65 -1.51
C VAL A 46 -2.74 -9.57 -1.76
N THR A 47 -3.23 -8.35 -1.92
CA THR A 47 -2.40 -7.16 -2.08
C THR A 47 -2.60 -6.26 -0.86
N SER A 48 -1.52 -5.79 -0.26
CA SER A 48 -1.56 -4.99 0.97
C SER A 48 -0.40 -4.00 1.04
N THR A 49 -0.55 -2.96 1.85
CA THR A 49 0.51 -2.00 2.19
C THR A 49 1.30 -2.44 3.43
N LEU A 50 0.82 -3.46 4.13
CA LEU A 50 1.53 -4.05 5.26
C LEU A 50 2.72 -4.87 4.76
N ASP A 51 3.90 -4.56 5.30
CA ASP A 51 5.08 -5.40 5.09
C ASP A 51 4.86 -6.82 5.65
N PRO A 52 5.70 -7.80 5.28
CA PRO A 52 5.43 -9.20 5.62
C PRO A 52 5.27 -9.45 7.12
N VAL A 53 6.05 -8.76 7.96
CA VAL A 53 6.00 -8.93 9.42
C VAL A 53 4.71 -8.32 9.95
N SER A 54 4.37 -7.11 9.52
CA SER A 54 3.12 -6.45 9.90
C SER A 54 1.89 -7.22 9.45
N TYR A 55 1.87 -7.72 8.21
CA TYR A 55 0.77 -8.51 7.67
C TYR A 55 0.54 -9.78 8.47
N ILE A 56 1.60 -10.52 8.79
CA ILE A 56 1.51 -11.72 9.62
C ILE A 56 0.97 -11.37 11.02
N SER A 57 1.52 -10.34 11.66
CA SER A 57 1.11 -9.95 13.01
C SER A 57 -0.38 -9.54 13.09
N TYR A 58 -0.86 -8.80 12.09
CA TYR A 58 -2.25 -8.35 12.02
C TYR A 58 -3.24 -9.50 11.77
N ASN A 59 -2.84 -10.52 11.01
CA ASN A 59 -3.72 -11.60 10.57
C ASN A 59 -3.58 -12.91 11.38
N GLY A 60 -3.26 -12.81 12.68
CA GLY A 60 -3.26 -13.96 13.60
C GLY A 60 -1.90 -14.67 13.76
N GLY A 61 -0.83 -14.10 13.22
CA GLY A 61 0.55 -14.51 13.48
C GLY A 61 1.04 -15.70 12.64
N ALA A 62 2.34 -15.98 12.79
CA ALA A 62 3.04 -16.97 11.96
C ALA A 62 2.56 -18.42 12.18
N ASN A 63 1.85 -18.69 13.28
CA ASN A 63 1.28 -20.00 13.58
C ASN A 63 -0.04 -20.25 12.83
N ALA A 64 -0.80 -19.19 12.52
CA ALA A 64 -2.09 -19.31 11.84
C ALA A 64 -1.93 -19.33 10.31
N LEU A 65 -0.99 -18.54 9.78
CA LEU A 65 -0.84 -18.33 8.34
C LEU A 65 0.57 -18.68 7.83
N LYS A 66 0.62 -19.17 6.60
CA LYS A 66 1.79 -19.14 5.74
C LYS A 66 1.60 -17.99 4.74
N VAL A 67 2.56 -17.07 4.70
CA VAL A 67 2.53 -15.90 3.83
C VAL A 67 3.81 -15.91 3.01
N ASP A 68 3.69 -16.11 1.71
CA ASP A 68 4.80 -16.09 0.76
C ASP A 68 4.74 -14.78 -0.04
N LEU A 69 5.80 -13.94 0.04
CA LEU A 69 5.89 -12.70 -0.72
C LEU A 69 6.19 -13.01 -2.18
N LEU A 70 5.32 -12.57 -3.09
CA LEU A 70 5.50 -12.78 -4.52
C LEU A 70 6.23 -11.60 -5.18
N ARG A 71 5.79 -10.37 -4.86
CA ARG A 71 6.38 -9.15 -5.40
C ARG A 71 6.02 -7.93 -4.56
N SER A 72 6.75 -6.84 -4.76
CA SER A 72 6.44 -5.53 -4.19
C SER A 72 6.79 -4.42 -5.17
N TRP A 73 6.10 -3.28 -5.06
CA TRP A 73 6.39 -2.09 -5.85
C TRP A 73 6.13 -0.83 -5.03
N VAL A 74 6.72 0.29 -5.47
CA VAL A 74 6.54 1.60 -4.85
C VAL A 74 5.47 2.36 -5.63
N CYS A 75 4.58 3.00 -4.88
CA CYS A 75 3.52 3.86 -5.37
C CYS A 75 3.74 5.29 -4.85
N VAL A 76 3.41 6.27 -5.68
CA VAL A 76 3.36 7.68 -5.28
C VAL A 76 1.93 8.03 -4.84
N GLY A 77 1.79 8.79 -3.76
CA GLY A 77 0.52 9.18 -3.16
C GLY A 77 0.33 8.62 -1.75
N HIS A 78 -0.93 8.44 -1.33
CA HIS A 78 -1.28 7.91 -0.01
C HIS A 78 -2.44 6.91 -0.09
N THR A 79 -2.56 6.07 0.94
CA THR A 79 -3.56 4.98 1.03
C THR A 79 -4.73 5.31 1.95
N GLY A 80 -4.78 6.53 2.49
CA GLY A 80 -5.92 7.05 3.27
C GLY A 80 -7.22 7.10 2.45
N GLU A 81 -8.35 7.31 3.15
CA GLU A 81 -9.69 7.42 2.54
C GLU A 81 -10.14 6.19 1.73
N HIS A 82 -9.60 5.01 2.04
CA HIS A 82 -9.90 3.76 1.31
C HIS A 82 -9.59 3.85 -0.19
N LYS A 83 -8.61 4.67 -0.58
CA LYS A 83 -8.13 4.74 -1.96
C LYS A 83 -7.60 3.38 -2.41
N GLU A 84 -7.89 3.04 -3.66
CA GLU A 84 -7.37 1.81 -4.27
C GLU A 84 -5.84 1.85 -4.34
N LEU A 85 -5.22 0.68 -4.17
CA LEU A 85 -3.77 0.53 -4.28
C LEU A 85 -3.34 0.72 -5.75
N CYS A 86 -2.19 1.36 -5.96
CA CYS A 86 -1.70 1.54 -7.32
C CYS A 86 -1.37 0.19 -7.98
N LYS A 87 -1.62 0.10 -9.29
CA LYS A 87 -1.31 -1.10 -10.09
C LYS A 87 0.18 -1.37 -10.12
N GLY A 88 0.54 -2.66 -10.06
CA GLY A 88 1.92 -3.10 -10.17
C GLY A 88 2.47 -2.99 -11.60
N PRO A 89 3.79 -3.18 -11.76
CA PRO A 89 4.46 -3.05 -13.06
C PRO A 89 3.87 -3.95 -14.15
N GLU A 90 3.51 -5.19 -13.79
CA GLU A 90 2.99 -6.18 -14.74
C GLU A 90 1.58 -5.81 -15.24
N GLU A 91 0.70 -5.32 -14.36
CA GLU A 91 -0.62 -4.82 -14.74
C GLU A 91 -0.52 -3.57 -15.63
N ASN A 92 0.50 -2.74 -15.39
CA ASN A 92 0.75 -1.55 -16.21
C ASN A 92 1.36 -1.90 -17.57
N SER A 93 2.06 -3.04 -17.68
CA SER A 93 2.71 -3.50 -18.91
C SER A 93 1.75 -4.12 -19.94
N GLY A 94 0.48 -4.36 -19.58
CA GLY A 94 -0.52 -4.97 -20.47
C GLY A 94 -0.34 -6.47 -20.70
N VAL A 95 0.63 -7.12 -20.07
CA VAL A 95 0.89 -8.57 -20.19
C VAL A 95 -0.32 -9.42 -19.78
N PHE A 96 -1.11 -8.96 -18.81
CA PHE A 96 -2.34 -9.63 -18.38
C PHE A 96 -3.60 -9.28 -19.20
N ALA A 97 -3.52 -8.34 -20.15
CA ALA A 97 -4.65 -7.97 -21.01
C ALA A 97 -4.84 -8.92 -22.22
N GLN A 98 -3.98 -9.92 -22.38
CA GLN A 98 -3.95 -10.83 -23.54
C GLN A 98 -4.63 -12.19 -23.29
N LYS A 99 -5.53 -12.29 -22.30
CA LYS A 99 -6.17 -13.56 -21.93
C LYS A 99 -7.69 -13.51 -22.08
#